data_AF-A0A958S1X9-F1
#
_entry.id   AF-A0A958S1X9-F1
#
_cell.length_a   1.000
_cell.length_b   1.000
_cell.length_c   1.000
_cell.angle_alpha   90.00
_cell.angle_beta   90.00
_cell.angle_gamma   90.00
#
_symmetry.space_group_name_H-M   'P 1'
#
loop_
_entity.id
_entity.type
_entity.pdbx_description
1 polymer ?
#
loop_
_entity_poly.entity_id
_entity_poly.type
_entity_poly.pdbx_seq_one_letter_code
_entity_poly.pdbx_strand_id
1 'polypeptide(L)'
;MYRSIQFEVVLLAAGTILGGVWADYSWGRFWGWDPKEVWALIALLLYVAVLHGRFTNWLRGFGFAAVTVISFLGVLMAWYGVNFVLGAGLHSYGFGSGGIAYVLVYLAVQVAFILFAYGRHRSSGNAGAAIFPKGHR
;
A
#
# COMPACT_ATOMS: atom_id res chain seq x y z
N MET A 1 -11.49 7.66 4.73
CA MET A 1 -10.17 7.41 4.09
C MET A 1 -9.02 7.92 4.94
N TYR A 2 -8.80 9.24 5.12
CA TYR A 2 -7.67 9.74 5.92
C TYR A 2 -7.58 9.16 7.34
N ARG A 3 -8.69 9.17 8.10
CA ARG A 3 -8.73 8.55 9.44
C ARG A 3 -8.42 7.05 9.42
N SER A 4 -8.90 6.34 8.39
CA SER A 4 -8.64 4.91 8.21
C SER A 4 -7.15 4.62 8.03
N ILE A 5 -6.43 5.46 7.27
CA ILE A 5 -4.98 5.34 7.09
C ILE A 5 -4.23 5.61 8.41
N GLN A 6 -4.71 6.54 9.24
CA GLN A 6 -4.11 6.77 10.56
C GLN A 6 -4.18 5.51 11.43
N PHE A 7 -5.33 4.82 11.44
CA PHE A 7 -5.48 3.53 12.12
C PHE A 7 -4.56 2.47 11.52
N GLU A 8 -4.48 2.38 10.19
CA GLU A 8 -3.58 1.47 9.49
C GLU A 8 -2.10 1.68 9.88
N VAL A 9 -1.62 2.92 9.87
CA VAL A 9 -0.24 3.24 10.27
C VAL A 9 0.03 2.82 11.72
N VAL A 10 -0.89 3.10 12.64
CA VAL A 10 -0.73 2.72 14.05
C VAL A 10 -0.69 1.20 14.21
N LEU A 11 -1.61 0.48 13.58
CA LEU A 11 -1.67 -0.97 13.64
C LEU A 11 -0.47 -1.63 12.95
N LEU A 12 -0.01 -1.08 11.83
CA LEU A 12 1.15 -1.57 11.11
C LEU A 12 2.45 -1.33 11.89
N ALA A 13 2.59 -0.17 12.53
CA ALA A 13 3.71 0.12 13.42
C ALA A 13 3.71 -0.81 14.63
N ALA A 14 2.58 -0.95 15.31
CA ALA A 14 2.43 -1.85 16.45
C ALA A 14 2.72 -3.30 16.03
N GLY A 15 2.14 -3.77 14.93
CA GLY A 15 2.38 -5.11 14.39
C GLY A 15 3.85 -5.37 14.06
N THR A 16 4.55 -4.38 13.48
CA THR A 16 5.99 -4.49 13.17
C THR A 16 6.82 -4.61 14.46
N ILE A 17 6.52 -3.81 15.48
CA ILE A 17 7.21 -3.87 16.78
C ILE A 17 6.92 -5.19 17.49
N LEU A 18 5.65 -5.60 17.56
CA LEU A 18 5.27 -6.88 18.17
C LEU A 18 5.91 -8.06 17.43
N GLY A 19 6.02 -7.98 16.11
CA GLY A 19 6.76 -8.95 15.29
C GLY A 19 8.23 -9.05 15.69
N GLY A 20 8.90 -7.91 15.88
CA GLY A 20 10.29 -7.87 16.36
C GLY A 20 10.45 -8.43 17.78
N VAL A 21 9.52 -8.12 18.69
CA VAL A 21 9.51 -8.71 20.04
C VAL A 21 9.38 -10.23 19.98
N TRP A 22 8.48 -10.74 19.14
CA TRP A 22 8.31 -12.18 18.95
C TRP A 22 9.54 -12.84 18.32
N ALA A 23 10.19 -12.16 17.37
CA ALA A 23 11.44 -12.63 16.76
C ALA A 23 12.57 -12.74 17.80
N ASP A 24 12.63 -11.81 18.76
CA ASP A 24 13.59 -11.84 19.86
C ASP A 24 13.39 -13.08 20.74
N TYR A 25 12.15 -13.38 21.11
CA TYR A 25 11.82 -14.59 21.87
C TYR A 25 12.04 -15.89 21.09
N SER A 26 11.93 -15.87 19.76
CA SER A 26 11.99 -17.08 18.94
C SER A 26 13.40 -17.41 18.47
N TRP A 27 14.19 -16.39 18.15
CA TRP A 27 15.52 -16.55 17.53
C TRP A 27 16.63 -15.73 18.20
N GLY A 28 16.35 -15.11 19.35
CA GLY A 28 17.33 -14.37 20.14
C GLY A 28 17.78 -13.05 19.53
N ARG A 29 17.01 -12.49 18.59
CA ARG A 29 17.26 -11.15 18.04
C ARG A 29 15.96 -10.42 17.72
N PHE A 30 15.90 -9.14 18.09
CA PHE A 30 14.78 -8.26 17.77
C PHE A 30 14.63 -7.92 16.28
N TRP A 31 15.75 -7.81 15.56
CA TRP A 31 15.78 -7.43 14.15
C TRP A 31 17.04 -8.00 13.46
N GLY A 32 16.88 -8.59 12.29
CA GLY A 32 17.93 -9.21 11.48
C GLY A 32 18.06 -8.70 10.04
N TRP A 33 17.30 -7.67 9.63
CA TRP A 33 17.26 -7.15 8.25
C TRP A 33 16.89 -8.21 7.20
N ASP A 34 16.15 -9.24 7.59
CA ASP A 34 15.67 -10.21 6.62
C ASP A 34 14.57 -9.58 5.74
N PRO A 35 14.29 -10.17 4.56
CA PRO A 35 13.32 -9.58 3.64
C PRO A 35 11.95 -9.30 4.27
N LYS A 36 11.45 -10.10 5.23
CA LYS A 36 10.15 -9.79 5.86
C LYS A 36 10.19 -8.55 6.73
N GLU A 37 11.21 -8.44 7.58
CA GLU A 37 11.43 -7.27 8.42
C GLU A 37 11.60 -6.00 7.59
N VAL A 38 12.42 -6.06 6.52
CA VAL A 38 12.64 -4.93 5.61
C VAL A 38 11.34 -4.50 4.91
N TRP A 39 10.56 -5.45 4.40
CA TRP A 39 9.30 -5.11 3.72
C TRP A 39 8.21 -4.63 4.67
N ALA A 40 8.17 -5.11 5.92
CA ALA A 40 7.30 -4.55 6.95
C ALA A 40 7.64 -3.08 7.24
N LEU A 41 8.94 -2.74 7.33
CA LEU A 41 9.39 -1.35 7.47
C LEU A 41 9.06 -0.51 6.24
N ILE A 42 9.31 -1.01 5.03
CA ILE A 42 8.97 -0.30 3.78
C ILE A 42 7.48 -0.01 3.70
N ALA A 43 6.63 -1.01 4.01
CA ALA A 43 5.18 -0.82 4.02
C ALA A 43 4.77 0.28 5.01
N LEU A 44 5.34 0.29 6.21
CA LEU A 44 5.09 1.34 7.20
C LEU A 44 5.49 2.73 6.67
N LEU A 45 6.69 2.84 6.11
CA LEU A 45 7.20 4.10 5.56
C LEU A 45 6.37 4.62 4.39
N LEU A 46 5.87 3.73 3.50
CA LEU A 46 4.98 4.11 2.40
C LEU A 46 3.70 4.77 2.95
N TYR A 47 3.04 4.15 3.92
CA TYR A 47 1.81 4.72 4.48
C TYR A 47 2.03 5.98 5.31
N VAL A 48 3.16 6.07 6.02
CA VAL A 48 3.57 7.33 6.67
C VAL A 48 3.77 8.43 5.63
N ALA A 49 4.40 8.14 4.49
CA ALA A 49 4.59 9.10 3.40
C ALA A 49 3.25 9.56 2.79
N VAL A 50 2.29 8.64 2.59
CA VAL A 50 0.93 8.99 2.13
C VAL A 50 0.23 9.91 3.14
N LEU A 51 0.32 9.58 4.43
CA LEU A 51 -0.28 10.38 5.49
C LEU A 51 0.35 11.78 5.55
N HIS A 52 1.68 11.86 5.47
CA HIS A 52 2.42 13.11 5.44
C HIS A 52 2.07 13.96 4.22
N GLY A 53 2.05 13.36 3.03
CA GLY A 53 1.66 14.05 1.79
C GLY A 53 0.22 14.59 1.82
N ARG A 54 -0.67 13.94 2.57
CA ARG A 54 -2.03 14.47 2.81
C ARG A 54 -2.05 15.61 3.81
N PHE A 55 -1.20 15.55 4.84
CA PHE A 55 -1.04 16.60 5.87
C PHE A 55 -0.43 17.87 5.28
N THR A 56 0.61 17.77 4.45
CA THR A 56 1.23 18.89 3.71
C THR A 56 0.43 19.34 2.49
N ASN A 57 -0.74 18.73 2.27
CA ASN A 57 -1.67 19.07 1.20
C ASN A 57 -1.14 18.83 -0.23
N TRP A 58 -0.07 18.03 -0.38
CA TRP A 58 0.49 17.59 -1.67
C TRP A 58 -0.43 16.59 -2.37
N LEU A 59 -1.08 15.72 -1.60
CA LEU A 59 -2.00 14.70 -2.08
C LEU A 59 -3.43 15.07 -1.70
N ARG A 60 -4.28 15.38 -2.69
CA ARG A 60 -5.69 15.72 -2.48
C ARG A 60 -6.60 15.03 -3.49
N GLY A 61 -7.88 14.92 -3.15
CA GLY A 61 -8.91 14.36 -4.01
C GLY A 61 -8.55 12.94 -4.50
N PHE A 62 -8.64 12.73 -5.81
CA PHE A 62 -8.34 11.44 -6.43
C PHE A 62 -6.88 10.99 -6.25
N GLY A 63 -5.91 11.91 -6.27
CA GLY A 63 -4.49 11.57 -6.13
C GLY A 63 -4.19 10.91 -4.77
N PHE A 64 -4.81 11.42 -3.69
CA PHE A 64 -4.70 10.80 -2.37
C PHE A 64 -5.28 9.37 -2.37
N ALA A 65 -6.44 9.18 -3.01
CA ALA A 65 -7.06 7.86 -3.09
C ALA A 65 -6.22 6.87 -3.90
N ALA A 66 -5.70 7.28 -5.06
CA ALA A 66 -4.88 6.45 -5.93
C ALA A 66 -3.56 6.03 -5.25
N VAL A 67 -2.83 6.97 -4.64
CA VAL A 67 -1.55 6.66 -3.98
C VAL A 67 -1.75 5.75 -2.77
N THR A 68 -2.86 5.90 -2.03
CA THR A 68 -3.20 4.98 -0.93
C THR A 68 -3.38 3.55 -1.45
N VAL A 69 -4.13 3.37 -2.54
CA VAL A 69 -4.35 2.04 -3.14
C VAL A 69 -3.03 1.43 -3.63
N ILE A 70 -2.15 2.22 -4.24
CA ILE A 70 -0.84 1.76 -4.71
C ILE A 70 0.05 1.35 -3.53
N SER A 71 0.01 2.08 -2.42
CA SER A 71 0.83 1.81 -1.23
C SER A 71 0.55 0.44 -0.61
N PHE A 72 -0.65 -0.11 -0.83
CA PHE A 72 -1.00 -1.48 -0.43
C PHE A 72 -0.07 -2.54 -1.06
N LEU A 73 0.58 -2.26 -2.18
CA LEU A 73 1.58 -3.16 -2.77
C LEU A 73 2.74 -3.45 -1.81
N GLY A 74 3.11 -2.50 -0.94
CA GLY A 74 4.11 -2.73 0.09
C GLY A 74 3.67 -3.77 1.12
N VAL A 75 2.39 -3.74 1.53
CA VAL A 75 1.80 -4.72 2.45
C VAL A 75 1.70 -6.09 1.77
N LEU A 76 1.23 -6.13 0.52
CA LEU A 76 1.20 -7.36 -0.27
C LEU A 76 2.61 -7.98 -0.37
N MET A 77 3.64 -7.16 -0.58
CA MET A 77 5.01 -7.64 -0.66
C MET A 77 5.50 -8.20 0.68
N ALA A 78 5.22 -7.53 1.81
CA ALA A 78 5.61 -8.01 3.14
C ALA A 78 4.97 -9.36 3.52
N TRP A 79 3.69 -9.54 3.18
CA TRP A 79 2.92 -10.73 3.58
C TRP A 79 2.97 -11.87 2.57
N TYR A 80 2.91 -11.56 1.28
CA TYR A 80 2.84 -12.54 0.21
C TYR A 80 4.13 -12.58 -0.60
N GLY A 81 4.64 -11.43 -1.01
CA GLY A 81 5.78 -11.33 -1.92
C GLY A 81 7.07 -11.92 -1.35
N VAL A 82 7.39 -11.69 -0.08
CA VAL A 82 8.59 -12.30 0.52
C VAL A 82 8.51 -13.82 0.50
N ASN A 83 7.34 -14.39 0.80
CA ASN A 83 7.16 -15.84 0.83
C ASN A 83 7.25 -16.47 -0.57
N PHE A 84 6.56 -15.90 -1.57
CA PHE A 84 6.35 -16.58 -2.85
C PHE A 84 7.04 -15.94 -4.07
N VAL A 85 7.55 -14.70 -3.95
CA VAL A 85 8.28 -14.00 -5.03
C VAL A 85 9.78 -14.01 -4.77
N LEU A 86 10.21 -13.71 -3.54
CA LEU A 86 11.63 -13.73 -3.17
C LEU A 86 12.10 -15.12 -2.71
N GLY A 87 11.21 -15.94 -2.15
CA GLY A 87 11.53 -17.29 -1.68
C GLY A 87 12.64 -17.34 -0.62
N ALA A 88 12.95 -16.20 0.02
CA ALA A 88 14.14 -16.02 0.84
C ALA A 88 13.77 -15.46 2.22
N GLY A 89 14.32 -16.09 3.26
CA GLY A 89 14.19 -15.67 4.66
C GLY A 89 13.82 -16.83 5.58
N LEU A 90 14.28 -16.77 6.84
CA LEU A 90 13.94 -17.71 7.93
C LEU A 90 12.42 -17.80 8.19
N HIS A 91 11.69 -16.81 7.71
CA HIS A 91 10.25 -16.69 7.81
C HIS A 91 9.48 -17.24 6.61
N SER A 92 10.15 -17.68 5.54
CA SER A 92 9.46 -18.14 4.35
C SER A 92 8.92 -19.56 4.57
N TYR A 93 7.59 -19.69 4.62
CA TYR A 93 6.92 -20.99 4.80
C TYR A 93 6.29 -21.54 3.51
N GLY A 94 6.27 -20.73 2.44
CA GLY A 94 5.57 -21.05 1.19
C GLY A 94 6.52 -21.25 0.03
N PHE A 95 7.07 -22.45 -0.13
CA PHE A 95 7.85 -22.82 -1.33
C PHE A 95 6.90 -23.35 -2.41
N GLY A 96 6.20 -22.43 -3.09
CA GLY A 96 5.26 -22.76 -4.16
C GLY A 96 5.65 -22.12 -5.49
N SER A 97 5.90 -22.93 -6.51
CA SER A 97 6.06 -22.50 -7.90
C SER A 97 4.72 -21.97 -8.44
N GLY A 98 4.45 -20.67 -8.23
CA GLY A 98 3.20 -20.05 -8.69
C GLY A 98 2.84 -18.68 -8.11
N GLY A 99 3.56 -18.19 -7.10
CA GLY A 99 3.20 -16.92 -6.44
C GLY A 99 3.23 -15.68 -7.31
N ILE A 100 4.17 -15.62 -8.25
CA ILE A 100 4.36 -14.47 -9.14
C ILE A 100 3.09 -14.20 -9.96
N ALA A 101 2.39 -15.24 -10.43
CA ALA A 101 1.16 -15.07 -11.20
C ALA A 101 0.08 -14.33 -10.39
N TYR A 102 -0.08 -14.65 -9.11
CA TYR A 102 -1.06 -13.98 -8.24
C TYR A 102 -0.70 -12.50 -8.00
N VAL A 103 0.60 -12.19 -7.83
CA VAL A 103 1.05 -10.80 -7.69
C VAL A 103 0.81 -10.02 -8.99
N LEU A 104 1.09 -10.62 -10.14
CA LEU A 104 0.84 -9.99 -11.44
C LEU A 104 -0.65 -9.76 -11.70
N VAL A 105 -1.51 -10.73 -11.37
CA VAL A 105 -2.96 -10.59 -11.46
C VAL A 105 -3.44 -9.48 -10.53
N TYR A 106 -2.95 -9.44 -9.29
CA TYR A 106 -3.30 -8.38 -8.34
C TYR A 106 -2.88 -7.00 -8.86
N LEU A 107 -1.65 -6.85 -9.38
CA LEU A 107 -1.17 -5.62 -10.00
C LEU A 107 -2.05 -5.20 -11.18
N ALA A 108 -2.39 -6.13 -12.07
CA ALA A 108 -3.25 -5.86 -13.22
C ALA A 108 -4.65 -5.38 -12.79
N VAL A 109 -5.26 -6.04 -11.81
CA VAL A 109 -6.56 -5.64 -11.24
C VAL A 109 -6.47 -4.27 -10.58
N GLN A 110 -5.40 -3.98 -9.84
CA GLN A 110 -5.21 -2.70 -9.19
C GLN A 110 -5.07 -1.56 -10.21
N VAL A 111 -4.26 -1.76 -11.25
CA VAL A 111 -4.11 -0.78 -12.35
C VAL A 111 -5.44 -0.59 -13.07
N ALA A 112 -6.14 -1.67 -13.41
CA ALA A 112 -7.45 -1.60 -14.06
C ALA A 112 -8.46 -0.82 -13.20
N PHE A 113 -8.49 -1.06 -11.89
CA PHE A 113 -9.34 -0.34 -10.95
C PHE A 113 -9.02 1.16 -10.91
N ILE A 114 -7.74 1.53 -10.83
CA ILE A 114 -7.31 2.94 -10.82
C ILE A 114 -7.67 3.62 -12.14
N LEU A 115 -7.44 2.96 -13.28
CA LEU A 115 -7.78 3.48 -14.61
C LEU A 115 -9.30 3.67 -14.76
N PHE A 116 -10.09 2.69 -14.33
CA PHE A 116 -11.56 2.79 -14.31
C PHE A 116 -12.03 3.95 -13.44
N ALA A 117 -11.50 4.05 -12.23
CA ALA A 117 -11.84 5.12 -11.30
C ALA A 117 -11.42 6.50 -11.82
N TYR A 118 -10.26 6.58 -12.49
CA TYR A 118 -9.78 7.79 -13.15
C TYR A 118 -10.71 8.22 -14.28
N GLY A 119 -11.14 7.29 -15.15
CA GLY A 119 -12.10 7.54 -16.23
C GLY A 119 -13.43 8.08 -15.68
N ARG A 120 -13.97 7.45 -14.63
CA ARG A 120 -15.18 7.92 -13.94
C ARG A 120 -15.01 9.31 -13.34
N HIS A 121 -13.89 9.57 -12.67
CA HIS A 121 -13.60 10.86 -12.06
C HIS A 121 -13.53 11.99 -13.11
N ARG A 122 -12.92 11.73 -14.28
CA ARG A 122 -12.87 12.68 -15.39
C ARG A 122 -14.24 12.97 -15.98
N SER A 123 -15.07 11.96 -16.20
CA SER A 123 -16.42 12.13 -16.74
C SER A 123 -17.34 12.94 -15.83
N SER A 124 -17.22 12.78 -14.51
CA SER A 124 -17.95 13.60 -13.54
C SER A 124 -17.50 15.07 -13.51
N GLY A 125 -16.21 15.34 -13.72
CA GLY A 125 -15.68 16.70 -13.86
C GLY A 125 -16.19 17.42 -15.11
N ASN A 126 -16.29 16.70 -16.23
CA ASN A 126 -16.81 17.26 -17.49
C ASN A 126 -18.32 17.54 -17.46
N ALA A 127 -19.11 16.70 -16.78
CA ALA A 127 -20.55 16.91 -16.63
C ALA A 127 -20.90 18.17 -15.81
N GLY A 128 -20.11 18.48 -14.77
CA GLY A 128 -20.29 19.69 -13.97
C GLY A 128 -19.98 20.99 -14.73
N ALA A 129 -19.02 20.96 -15.66
CA ALA A 129 -18.67 22.11 -16.50
C ALA A 129 -19.73 22.40 -17.59
N ALA A 130 -20.49 21.38 -18.01
CA ALA A 130 -21.55 21.54 -19.01
C ALA A 130 -22.84 22.15 -18.42
N ILE A 131 -23.10 22.01 -17.12
CA ILE A 131 -24.32 22.51 -16.44
C ILE A 131 -24.21 24.01 -16.10
N PHE A 132 -22.99 24.51 -15.84
CA PHE A 132 -22.74 25.95 -15.62
C PHE A 132 -21.75 26.47 -16.66
N PRO A 133 -22.22 26.82 -17.88
CA PRO A 133 -21.38 27.51 -18.84
C PRO A 133 -20.91 28.83 -18.20
N LYS A 134 -19.59 29.04 -18.18
CA LYS A 134 -19.01 30.30 -17.70
C LYS A 134 -19.60 31.43 -18.54
N GLY A 135 -20.48 32.22 -17.92
CA GLY A 135 -20.99 33.44 -18.52
C GLY A 135 -19.82 34.35 -18.86
N HIS A 136 -19.65 34.61 -20.16
CA HIS A 136 -18.73 35.62 -20.66
C HIS A 136 -19.12 36.97 -20.05
N ARG A 137 -18.17 37.60 -19.36
CA ARG A 137 -18.16 39.05 -19.15
C ARG A 137 -17.33 39.68 -20.26
#